data_AF-A0A494Z910-F1
#
_entry.id   AF-A0A494Z910-F1
#
_cell.length_a   1.000
_cell.length_b   1.000
_cell.length_c   1.000
_cell.angle_alpha   90.00
_cell.angle_beta   90.00
_cell.angle_gamma   90.00
#
_symmetry.space_group_name_H-M   'P 1'
#
loop_
_entity.id
_entity.type
_entity.pdbx_description
1 polymer ?
#
loop_
_entity_poly.entity_id
_entity_poly.type
_entity_poly.pdbx_seq_one_letter_code
_entity_poly.pdbx_strand_id
1 'polypeptide(L)'
;MRFLIFTVVFFLVAAVIKIDLTEGTVPLAAFDDSQDLICNEQISVQSISVLTTEGESVQSLFAAYPSEVKISLPERMAHFYKLNPHLKKQAMVPGELVKVPIYHQRVQECSR
;
A
#
# COMPACT_ATOMS: atom_id res chain seq x y z
N MET A 1 -41.29 -2.16 20.00
CA MET A 1 -40.20 -2.62 20.89
C MET A 1 -39.19 -3.53 20.20
N ARG A 2 -39.60 -4.64 19.57
CA ARG A 2 -38.68 -5.60 18.91
C ARG A 2 -37.77 -4.96 17.83
N PHE A 3 -38.33 -4.11 16.98
CA PHE A 3 -37.58 -3.45 15.90
C PHE A 3 -36.53 -2.44 16.40
N LEU A 4 -36.79 -1.75 17.53
CA LEU A 4 -35.83 -0.82 18.13
C LEU A 4 -34.63 -1.57 18.74
N ILE A 5 -34.85 -2.78 19.25
CA ILE A 5 -33.75 -3.61 19.77
C ILE A 5 -32.87 -4.09 18.60
N PHE A 6 -33.47 -4.53 17.50
CA PHE A 6 -32.70 -4.97 16.34
C PHE A 6 -31.88 -3.86 15.70
N THR A 7 -32.39 -2.61 15.65
CA THR A 7 -31.61 -1.49 15.13
C THR A 7 -30.42 -1.16 16.02
N VAL A 8 -30.59 -1.14 17.34
CA VAL A 8 -29.49 -0.91 18.29
C VAL A 8 -28.40 -1.99 18.16
N VAL A 9 -28.81 -3.26 18.08
CA VAL A 9 -27.87 -4.38 17.89
C VAL A 9 -27.11 -4.25 16.56
N PHE A 10 -27.80 -3.88 15.48
CA PHE A 10 -27.17 -3.69 14.17
C PHE A 10 -26.11 -2.57 14.21
N PHE A 11 -26.42 -1.43 14.85
CA PHE A 11 -25.46 -0.33 14.99
C PHE A 11 -24.24 -0.72 15.82
N LEU A 12 -24.42 -1.52 16.88
CA LEU A 12 -23.29 -2.00 17.68
C LEU A 12 -22.37 -2.93 16.88
N VAL A 13 -22.94 -3.87 16.12
CA VAL A 13 -22.15 -4.77 15.27
C VAL A 13 -21.40 -3.99 14.20
N ALA A 14 -22.07 -3.05 13.52
CA ALA A 14 -21.44 -2.20 12.51
C ALA A 14 -20.31 -1.33 13.10
N ALA A 15 -20.46 -0.83 14.33
CA ALA A 15 -19.44 -0.05 15.01
C ALA A 15 -18.20 -0.88 15.34
N VAL A 16 -18.36 -2.12 15.83
CA VAL A 16 -17.23 -3.02 16.12
C VAL A 16 -16.47 -3.37 14.85
N ILE A 17 -17.17 -3.74 13.77
CA ILE A 17 -16.53 -4.05 12.47
C ILE A 17 -15.79 -2.82 11.94
N LYS A 18 -16.39 -1.63 12.05
CA LYS A 18 -15.73 -0.39 11.62
C LYS A 18 -14.43 -0.19 12.39
N ILE A 19 -14.46 -0.26 13.72
CA ILE A 19 -13.29 -0.07 14.57
C ILE A 19 -12.21 -1.09 14.24
N ASP A 20 -12.56 -2.38 14.11
CA ASP A 20 -11.62 -3.45 13.76
C ASP A 20 -10.96 -3.22 12.38
N LEU A 21 -11.74 -2.78 11.38
CA LEU A 21 -11.21 -2.48 10.04
C LEU A 21 -10.43 -1.15 9.96
N THR A 22 -10.77 -0.15 10.77
CA THR A 22 -10.11 1.16 10.73
C THR A 22 -8.88 1.23 11.63
N GLU A 23 -8.93 0.57 12.78
CA GLU A 23 -7.86 0.59 13.78
C GLU A 23 -6.93 -0.62 13.62
N GLY A 24 -7.37 -1.70 12.95
CA GLY A 24 -6.55 -2.83 12.55
C GLY A 24 -6.06 -3.64 13.75
N THR A 25 -6.56 -4.86 13.91
CA THR A 25 -6.07 -5.83 14.91
C THR A 25 -4.70 -6.45 14.58
N VAL A 26 -3.93 -5.90 13.61
CA VAL A 26 -2.54 -6.30 13.40
C VAL A 26 -1.66 -5.49 14.35
N PRO A 27 -1.17 -6.07 15.46
CA PRO A 27 -0.35 -5.33 16.40
C PRO A 27 0.98 -4.96 15.71
N LEU A 28 1.46 -3.73 15.92
CA LEU A 28 2.79 -3.31 15.46
C LEU A 28 3.91 -4.24 15.96
N ALA A 29 3.66 -4.98 17.05
CA ALA A 29 4.57 -5.97 17.61
C ALA A 29 4.67 -7.28 16.80
N ALA A 30 3.87 -7.47 15.75
CA ALA A 30 4.06 -8.57 14.79
C ALA A 30 5.19 -8.29 13.79
N PHE A 31 5.67 -7.04 13.73
CA PHE A 31 6.92 -6.69 13.06
C PHE A 31 8.04 -6.84 14.08
N ASP A 32 8.65 -8.02 14.08
CA ASP A 32 9.79 -8.33 14.92
C ASP A 32 10.99 -7.50 14.47
N ASP A 33 11.36 -6.47 15.25
CA ASP A 33 12.60 -5.69 15.08
C ASP A 33 13.86 -6.53 15.41
N SER A 34 13.70 -7.80 15.82
CA SER A 34 14.78 -8.72 16.14
C SER A 34 14.98 -9.88 15.17
N GLN A 35 14.48 -9.77 13.92
CA GLN A 35 15.00 -10.61 12.84
C GLN A 35 16.42 -10.17 12.47
N ASP A 36 17.37 -10.82 13.11
CA ASP A 36 18.62 -11.30 12.59
C ASP A 36 19.14 -10.66 11.30
N LEU A 37 20.41 -10.26 11.36
CA LEU A 37 21.33 -10.09 10.22
C LEU A 37 21.55 -11.42 9.45
N ILE A 38 20.48 -12.18 9.17
CA ILE A 38 20.43 -13.08 8.02
C ILE A 38 20.55 -12.13 6.83
N CYS A 39 21.38 -12.49 5.85
CA CYS A 39 21.57 -11.75 4.60
C CYS A 39 20.22 -11.60 3.87
N ASN A 40 19.37 -10.69 4.35
CA ASN A 40 18.04 -10.47 3.83
C ASN A 40 18.23 -9.76 2.50
N GLU A 41 17.70 -10.37 1.45
CA GLU A 41 17.66 -9.77 0.12
C GLU A 41 17.04 -8.38 0.25
N GLN A 42 17.88 -7.35 0.18
CA GLN A 42 17.41 -5.99 0.41
C GLN A 42 16.67 -5.55 -0.84
N ILE A 43 15.35 -5.36 -0.69
CA ILE A 43 14.53 -4.83 -1.76
C ILE A 43 14.85 -3.34 -1.88
N SER A 44 15.52 -2.96 -2.97
CA SER A 44 15.77 -1.55 -3.25
C SER A 44 14.57 -0.95 -3.98
N VAL A 45 14.06 0.16 -3.45
CA VAL A 45 12.95 0.87 -4.08
C VAL A 45 13.46 2.08 -4.83
N GLN A 46 13.18 2.12 -6.13
CA GLN A 46 13.43 3.27 -6.99
C GLN A 46 12.10 3.88 -7.40
N SER A 47 12.10 5.17 -7.70
CA SER A 47 10.91 5.86 -8.22
C SER A 47 11.22 6.42 -9.60
N ILE A 48 10.37 6.12 -10.58
CA ILE A 48 10.41 6.76 -11.89
C ILE A 48 9.32 7.82 -11.97
N SER A 49 9.56 8.89 -12.73
CA SER A 49 8.53 9.91 -12.99
C SER A 49 7.92 9.67 -14.35
N VAL A 50 6.59 9.57 -14.41
CA VAL A 50 5.83 9.25 -15.61
C VAL A 50 4.84 10.38 -15.86
N LEU A 51 4.71 10.78 -17.12
CA LEU A 51 3.68 11.73 -17.54
C LEU A 51 2.37 10.96 -17.76
N THR A 52 1.32 11.32 -17.03
CA THR A 52 0.02 10.68 -17.14
C THR A 52 -0.67 11.02 -18.46
N THR A 53 -1.45 10.08 -18.98
CA THR A 53 -2.26 10.20 -20.18
C THR A 53 -3.75 10.04 -19.86
N GLU A 54 -4.61 10.37 -20.82
CA GLU A 54 -6.07 10.29 -20.62
C GLU A 54 -6.52 8.85 -20.36
N GLY A 55 -7.30 8.65 -19.29
CA GLY A 55 -7.83 7.34 -18.92
C GLY A 55 -6.86 6.43 -18.16
N GLU A 56 -5.65 6.90 -17.83
CA GLU A 56 -4.74 6.12 -16.99
C GLU A 56 -5.21 5.97 -15.54
N SER A 57 -4.99 4.78 -14.99
CA SER A 57 -5.26 4.42 -13.61
C SER A 57 -3.97 4.03 -12.90
N VAL A 58 -3.98 4.02 -11.57
CA VAL A 58 -2.80 3.60 -10.79
C VAL A 58 -2.44 2.15 -11.13
N GLN A 59 -3.45 1.31 -11.38
CA GLN A 59 -3.30 -0.08 -11.76
C GLN A 59 -2.68 -0.24 -13.14
N SER A 60 -3.07 0.59 -14.12
CA SER A 60 -2.46 0.55 -15.45
C SER A 60 -1.01 1.01 -15.41
N LEU A 61 -0.68 2.03 -14.62
CA LEU A 61 0.71 2.43 -14.36
C LEU A 61 1.51 1.29 -13.73
N PHE A 62 0.93 0.58 -12.77
CA PHE A 62 1.58 -0.56 -12.13
C PHE A 62 1.83 -1.75 -13.06
N ALA A 63 0.96 -1.94 -14.06
CA ALA A 63 1.12 -2.96 -15.09
C ALA A 63 2.16 -2.54 -16.15
N ALA A 64 2.19 -1.25 -16.52
CA ALA A 64 3.14 -0.71 -17.48
C ALA A 64 4.59 -0.70 -16.94
N TYR A 65 4.75 -0.52 -15.63
CA TYR A 65 6.04 -0.49 -14.95
C TYR A 65 6.13 -1.64 -13.93
N PRO A 66 6.32 -2.88 -14.37
CA PRO A 66 6.43 -4.02 -13.47
C PRO A 66 7.69 -3.92 -12.60
N SER A 67 7.62 -4.49 -11.41
CA SER A 67 8.77 -4.64 -10.51
C SER A 67 9.32 -6.06 -10.59
N GLU A 68 10.61 -6.23 -10.37
CA GLU A 68 11.27 -7.55 -10.34
C GLU A 68 10.79 -8.36 -9.14
N VAL A 69 10.57 -7.68 -8.02
CA VAL A 69 10.07 -8.28 -6.78
C VAL A 69 8.53 -8.23 -6.75
N LYS A 70 7.91 -9.36 -6.42
CA LYS A 70 6.46 -9.44 -6.22
C LYS A 70 6.08 -8.84 -4.86
N ILE A 71 5.63 -7.59 -4.88
CA ILE A 71 5.07 -6.88 -3.72
C ILE A 71 3.54 -6.95 -3.76
N SER A 72 2.91 -6.99 -2.59
CA SER A 72 1.45 -6.97 -2.49
C SER A 72 0.88 -5.67 -3.08
N LEU A 73 -0.28 -5.75 -3.75
CA LEU A 73 -0.93 -4.58 -4.32
C LEU A 73 -1.21 -3.46 -3.28
N PRO A 74 -1.70 -3.77 -2.05
CA PRO A 74 -1.93 -2.74 -1.03
C PRO A 74 -0.65 -2.00 -0.64
N GLU A 75 0.46 -2.72 -0.45
CA GLU A 75 1.75 -2.12 -0.08
C GLU A 75 2.29 -1.22 -1.19
N ARG A 76 2.21 -1.69 -2.44
CA ARG A 76 2.60 -0.91 -3.61
C ARG A 76 1.75 0.36 -3.77
N MET A 77 0.45 0.26 -3.49
CA MET A 77 -0.48 1.39 -3.50
C MET A 77 -0.16 2.41 -2.39
N ALA A 78 0.11 1.92 -1.17
CA ALA A 78 0.51 2.77 -0.05
C ALA A 78 1.79 3.55 -0.38
N HIS A 79 2.78 2.90 -0.99
CA HIS A 79 4.02 3.56 -1.38
C HIS A 79 3.81 4.59 -2.50
N PHE A 80 2.98 4.28 -3.49
CA PHE A 80 2.60 5.23 -4.54
C PHE A 80 1.98 6.51 -3.97
N TYR A 81 1.06 6.41 -3.02
CA TYR A 81 0.47 7.59 -2.36
C TYR A 81 1.42 8.29 -1.37
N LYS A 82 2.47 7.61 -0.90
CA LYS A 82 3.55 8.25 -0.14
C LYS A 82 4.44 9.10 -1.06
N LEU A 83 4.69 8.64 -2.28
CA LEU A 83 5.44 9.37 -3.30
C LEU A 83 4.63 10.51 -3.95
N ASN A 84 3.31 10.36 -4.04
CA ASN A 84 2.37 11.32 -4.63
C ASN A 84 1.26 11.71 -3.64
N PRO A 85 1.57 12.44 -2.56
CA PRO A 85 0.61 12.71 -1.48
C PRO A 85 -0.60 13.54 -1.92
N HIS A 86 -0.47 14.34 -2.99
CA HIS A 86 -1.56 15.12 -3.56
C HIS A 86 -2.70 14.23 -4.07
N LEU A 87 -2.38 13.08 -4.68
CA LEU A 87 -3.34 12.11 -5.22
C LEU A 87 -4.21 11.42 -4.15
N LYS A 88 -3.93 11.62 -2.85
CA LYS A 88 -4.83 11.16 -1.79
C LYS A 88 -6.16 11.93 -1.75
N LYS A 89 -6.16 13.16 -2.28
CA LYS A 89 -7.31 14.08 -2.21
C LYS A 89 -7.81 14.50 -3.60
N GLN A 90 -7.11 14.10 -4.66
CA GLN A 90 -7.46 14.45 -6.04
C GLN A 90 -7.25 13.24 -6.96
N ALA A 91 -8.02 13.18 -8.03
CA ALA A 91 -7.78 12.22 -9.10
C ALA A 91 -6.53 12.63 -9.90
N MET A 92 -5.89 11.64 -10.53
CA MET A 92 -4.82 11.91 -11.51
C MET A 92 -5.41 12.65 -12.70
N VAL A 93 -4.73 13.71 -13.13
CA VAL A 93 -5.11 14.48 -14.33
C VAL A 93 -4.12 14.17 -15.46
N PRO A 94 -4.52 14.18 -16.73
CA PRO A 94 -3.60 14.01 -17.85
C PRO A 94 -2.54 15.12 -17.89
N GLY A 95 -1.30 14.77 -18.24
CA GLY A 95 -0.16 15.69 -18.27
C GLY A 95 0.49 15.96 -16.91
N GLU A 96 0.08 15.25 -15.85
CA GLU A 96 0.68 15.31 -14.53
C GLU A 96 1.91 14.40 -14.46
N LEU A 97 2.96 14.82 -13.76
CA LEU A 97 4.12 13.98 -13.48
C LEU A 97 3.90 13.22 -12.18
N VAL A 98 3.68 11.90 -12.29
CA VAL A 98 3.45 11.01 -11.15
C VAL A 98 4.66 10.10 -10.94
N LYS A 99 4.99 9.84 -9.68
CA LYS A 99 6.09 8.97 -9.29
C LYS A 99 5.61 7.53 -9.08
N VAL A 100 6.10 6.60 -9.89
CA VAL A 100 5.74 5.18 -9.77
C VAL A 100 6.88 4.42 -9.06
N PRO A 101 6.60 3.67 -7.98
CA PRO A 101 7.59 2.85 -7.31
C PRO A 101 7.90 1.58 -8.10
N ILE A 102 9.20 1.29 -8.27
CA ILE A 102 9.74 0.07 -8.87
C ILE A 102 10.66 -0.61 -7.85
N TYR A 103 10.45 -1.91 -7.65
CA TYR A 103 11.20 -2.70 -6.69
C TYR A 103 12.19 -3.61 -7.43
N HIS A 104 13.46 -3.48 -7.07
CA HIS A 104 14.55 -4.32 -7.59
C HIS A 104 15.14 -5.15 -6.45
N GLN A 105 15.50 -6.38 -6.76
CA GLN A 105 16.20 -7.25 -5.82
C GLN A 105 17.68 -6.85 -5.81
N ARG A 106 18.19 -6.28 -4.70
CA ARG A 106 19.65 -6.18 -4.54
C ARG A 106 20.16 -7.46 -3.91
N VAL A 107 21.00 -8.17 -4.66
CA VAL A 107 21.86 -9.20 -4.10
C VAL A 107 23.00 -8.48 -3.38
N GLN A 108 23.01 -8.52 -2.05
CA GLN A 108 24.22 -8.18 -1.30
C GLN A 108 25.17 -9.37 -1.36
N GLU A 109 26.42 -9.14 -1.78
CA GLU A 109 27.50 -10.10 -1.53
C GLU A 109 27.83 -10.06 -0.04
N CYS A 110 27.09 -10.84 0.74
CA CYS A 110 27.38 -11.03 2.15
C CYS A 110 28.69 -11.82 2.27
N SER A 111 29.77 -11.15 2.65
CA SER A 111 31.01 -11.79 3.08
C SER A 111 30.74 -12.62 4.32
N ARG A 112 31.15 -13.89 4.29
CA ARG A 112 31.11 -14.80 5.43
C ARG A 112 32.11 -14.39 6.50
#